data_AF-A0A959Z0L4-F1
#
_entry.id   AF-A0A959Z0L4-F1
#
_cell.length_a   1.000
_cell.length_b   1.000
_cell.length_c   1.000
_cell.angle_alpha   90.00
_cell.angle_beta   90.00
_cell.angle_gamma   90.00
#
_symmetry.space_group_name_H-M   'P 1'
#
loop_
_entity.id
_entity.type
_entity.pdbx_description
1 polymer ?
#
loop_
_entity_poly.entity_id
_entity_poly.type
_entity_poly.pdbx_seq_one_letter_code
_entity_poly.pdbx_strand_id
1 'polypeptide(L)'
;MLGLLGVVGCGGPPSDVGTSDVQLPYTVTFAEHIAPLVWEHCMPCHRAGQIGPFPLVSYTDVQRKAKMVRFVTTERYMPPWPADTAYARYLGERVLNERQIALIARWVEQGRLPGDTASLPDPPDHPDAPPLGEPDLVVPLPDTAFIPGDARDRFLIAKAPWELPRDTFVRAIVFEPGNRALVHHMNGGLI
;
A
#
# COMPACT_ATOMS: atom_id res chain seq x y z
N MET A 1 40.23 -58.99 20.32
CA MET A 1 40.02 -57.77 21.11
C MET A 1 39.51 -56.70 20.15
N LEU A 2 38.45 -55.99 20.56
CA LEU A 2 37.71 -54.92 19.86
C LEU A 2 36.85 -55.34 18.65
N GLY A 3 35.53 -55.38 18.91
CA GLY A 3 34.50 -55.35 17.88
C GLY A 3 34.12 -53.91 17.50
N LEU A 4 33.49 -53.77 16.34
CA LEU A 4 32.69 -52.60 15.98
C LEU A 4 31.32 -53.10 15.51
N LEU A 5 30.29 -52.90 16.34
CA LEU A 5 28.90 -52.89 15.89
C LEU A 5 28.66 -51.57 15.14
N GLY A 6 28.41 -51.66 13.83
CA GLY A 6 27.87 -50.55 13.06
C GLY A 6 26.35 -50.48 13.25
N VAL A 7 25.87 -49.47 13.96
CA VAL A 7 24.43 -49.18 14.07
C VAL A 7 23.99 -48.53 12.77
N VAL A 8 23.15 -49.23 12.01
CA VAL A 8 22.39 -48.65 10.89
C VAL A 8 21.21 -47.91 11.51
N GLY A 9 21.34 -46.59 11.67
CA GLY A 9 20.23 -45.72 12.05
C GLY A 9 19.37 -45.41 10.83
N CYS A 10 18.09 -45.79 10.86
CA CYS A 10 17.11 -45.35 9.87
C CYS A 10 16.96 -43.83 9.95
N GLY A 11 17.21 -43.13 8.83
CA GLY A 11 16.85 -41.73 8.68
C GLY A 11 15.34 -41.58 8.83
N GLY A 12 14.91 -40.83 9.85
CA GLY A 12 13.54 -40.34 9.92
C GLY A 12 13.24 -39.42 8.73
N PRO A 13 11.96 -39.29 8.33
CA PRO A 13 11.59 -38.36 7.29
C PRO A 13 12.02 -36.93 7.68
N PRO A 14 12.36 -36.07 6.71
CA PRO A 14 12.67 -34.68 6.99
C PRO A 14 11.50 -34.08 7.76
N SER A 15 11.80 -33.50 8.92
CA SER A 15 10.82 -32.75 9.70
C SER A 15 10.29 -31.65 8.80
N ASP A 16 8.97 -31.69 8.52
CA ASP A 16 8.28 -30.61 7.84
C ASP A 16 8.67 -29.30 8.51
N VAL A 17 9.38 -28.46 7.76
CA VAL A 17 9.64 -27.08 8.13
C VAL A 17 8.27 -26.43 8.17
N GLY A 18 7.72 -26.32 9.37
CA GLY A 18 6.39 -25.79 9.61
C GLY A 18 6.27 -24.45 8.91
N THR A 19 5.43 -24.40 7.88
CA THR A 19 4.70 -23.19 7.56
C THR A 19 4.07 -22.74 8.86
N SER A 20 4.52 -21.62 9.40
CA SER A 20 3.86 -20.97 10.53
C SER A 20 2.39 -20.83 10.15
N ASP A 21 1.53 -21.68 10.71
CA ASP A 21 0.12 -21.70 10.38
C ASP A 21 -0.43 -20.34 10.80
N VAL A 22 -0.67 -19.49 9.80
CA VAL A 22 -1.21 -18.16 10.01
C VAL A 22 -2.59 -18.34 10.61
N GLN A 23 -2.70 -18.18 11.92
CA GLN A 23 -3.96 -18.36 12.62
C GLN A 23 -4.94 -17.25 12.22
N LEU A 24 -6.01 -17.66 11.56
CA LEU A 24 -7.10 -16.82 11.08
C LEU A 24 -8.40 -17.15 11.82
N PRO A 25 -9.25 -16.16 12.10
CA PRO A 25 -10.56 -16.39 12.69
C PRO A 25 -11.43 -17.24 11.76
N TYR A 26 -12.29 -18.07 12.35
CA TYR A 26 -13.14 -18.99 11.58
C TYR A 26 -14.05 -18.23 10.62
N THR A 27 -14.70 -17.18 11.09
CA THR A 27 -15.51 -16.27 10.28
C THR A 27 -14.78 -14.94 10.14
N VAL A 28 -14.60 -14.50 8.90
CA VAL A 28 -14.03 -13.19 8.57
C VAL A 28 -15.14 -12.31 8.04
N THR A 29 -15.29 -11.13 8.63
CA THR A 29 -16.30 -10.13 8.27
C THR A 29 -15.63 -8.84 7.84
N PHE A 30 -16.33 -8.04 7.03
CA PHE A 30 -15.82 -6.76 6.61
C PHE A 30 -15.61 -5.83 7.81
N ALA A 31 -16.65 -5.69 8.65
CA ALA A 31 -16.66 -4.75 9.75
C ALA A 31 -15.51 -4.96 10.74
N GLU A 32 -15.22 -6.20 11.11
CA GLU A 32 -14.23 -6.50 12.15
C GLU A 32 -12.81 -6.66 11.58
N HIS A 33 -12.67 -7.22 10.38
CA HIS A 33 -11.37 -7.70 9.91
C HIS A 33 -10.84 -6.98 8.67
N ILE A 34 -11.71 -6.52 7.77
CA ILE A 34 -11.29 -6.00 6.46
C ILE A 34 -11.31 -4.47 6.44
N ALA A 35 -12.29 -3.83 7.09
CA ALA A 35 -12.37 -2.38 7.14
C ALA A 35 -11.07 -1.73 7.69
N PRO A 36 -10.48 -2.21 8.82
CA PRO A 36 -9.21 -1.65 9.29
C PRO A 36 -8.07 -1.80 8.28
N LEU A 37 -7.97 -2.96 7.62
CA LEU A 37 -6.95 -3.20 6.59
C LEU A 37 -7.12 -2.28 5.39
N VAL A 38 -8.36 -2.12 4.93
CA VAL A 38 -8.68 -1.24 3.81
C VAL A 38 -8.36 0.21 4.16
N TRP A 39 -8.75 0.67 5.35
CA TRP A 39 -8.51 2.06 5.76
C TRP A 39 -7.03 2.37 5.95
N GLU A 40 -6.23 1.44 6.44
CA GLU A 40 -4.80 1.64 6.63
C GLU A 40 -4.01 1.56 5.31
N HIS A 41 -4.29 0.52 4.51
CA HIS A 41 -3.44 0.15 3.38
C HIS A 41 -3.94 0.61 2.01
N CYS A 42 -5.25 0.84 1.86
CA CYS A 42 -5.88 1.10 0.57
C CYS A 42 -6.48 2.51 0.46
N MET A 43 -7.25 2.92 1.47
CA MET A 43 -7.99 4.19 1.51
C MET A 43 -7.11 5.43 1.28
N PRO A 44 -5.85 5.52 1.76
CA PRO A 44 -5.03 6.70 1.54
C PRO A 44 -4.92 7.09 0.05
N CYS A 45 -4.93 6.10 -0.84
CA CYS A 45 -4.91 6.31 -2.30
C CYS A 45 -6.30 6.11 -2.93
N HIS A 46 -7.10 5.16 -2.43
CA HIS A 46 -8.42 4.81 -2.97
C HIS A 46 -9.57 5.55 -2.29
N ARG A 47 -9.54 6.88 -2.38
CA ARG A 47 -10.61 7.77 -1.91
C ARG A 47 -10.77 8.96 -2.87
N ALA A 48 -11.86 9.71 -2.73
CA ALA A 48 -12.13 10.86 -3.59
C ALA A 48 -10.97 11.87 -3.56
N GLY A 49 -10.61 12.41 -4.72
CA GLY A 49 -9.54 13.41 -4.86
C GLY A 49 -8.10 12.87 -4.79
N GLN A 50 -7.92 11.55 -4.70
CA GLN A 50 -6.62 10.89 -4.63
C GLN A 50 -6.32 10.05 -5.88
N ILE A 51 -5.11 9.50 -5.97
CA ILE A 51 -4.59 8.83 -7.18
C ILE A 51 -5.33 7.53 -7.56
N GLY A 52 -6.01 6.89 -6.61
CA GLY A 52 -6.73 5.64 -6.86
C GLY A 52 -7.93 5.86 -7.80
N PRO A 53 -8.10 5.03 -8.85
CA PRO A 53 -9.12 5.27 -9.88
C PRO A 53 -10.57 5.00 -9.42
N PHE A 54 -10.76 4.47 -8.21
CA PHE A 54 -12.05 4.21 -7.60
C PHE A 54 -11.93 4.21 -6.07
N PRO A 55 -13.00 4.52 -5.34
CA PRO A 55 -13.01 4.51 -3.89
C PRO A 55 -12.98 3.08 -3.32
N LEU A 56 -12.35 2.91 -2.17
CA LEU A 56 -12.40 1.75 -1.29
C LEU A 56 -12.62 2.23 0.14
N VAL A 57 -13.75 2.90 0.38
CA VAL A 57 -14.05 3.56 1.66
C VAL A 57 -15.11 2.76 2.44
N SER A 58 -16.16 2.32 1.75
CA SER A 58 -17.28 1.59 2.34
C SER A 58 -17.23 0.08 2.07
N TYR A 59 -18.03 -0.69 2.82
CA TYR A 59 -18.26 -2.11 2.52
C TYR A 59 -18.66 -2.35 1.07
N THR A 60 -19.61 -1.57 0.55
CA THR A 60 -20.13 -1.72 -0.82
C THR A 60 -19.03 -1.51 -1.86
N ASP A 61 -18.14 -0.54 -1.64
CA ASP A 61 -17.01 -0.27 -2.54
C ASP A 61 -16.07 -1.48 -2.62
N VAL A 62 -15.67 -1.98 -1.46
CA VAL A 62 -14.71 -3.09 -1.33
C VAL A 62 -15.35 -4.39 -1.81
N GLN A 63 -16.60 -4.66 -1.46
CA GLN A 63 -17.34 -5.86 -1.85
C GLN A 63 -17.44 -6.01 -3.38
N ARG A 64 -17.70 -4.90 -4.09
CA ARG A 64 -17.78 -4.89 -5.56
C ARG A 64 -16.44 -5.20 -6.23
N LYS A 65 -15.32 -4.88 -5.57
CA LYS A 65 -13.96 -5.09 -6.07
C LYS A 65 -13.24 -6.27 -5.42
N ALA A 66 -13.87 -6.97 -4.51
CA ALA A 66 -13.28 -7.98 -3.63
C ALA A 66 -12.41 -9.03 -4.34
N LYS A 67 -12.86 -9.55 -5.49
CA LYS A 67 -12.07 -10.53 -6.27
C LYS A 67 -10.78 -9.93 -6.81
N MET A 68 -10.84 -8.69 -7.29
CA MET A 68 -9.66 -7.97 -7.77
C MET A 68 -8.74 -7.62 -6.61
N VAL A 69 -9.28 -7.12 -5.50
CA VAL A 69 -8.51 -6.83 -4.26
C VAL A 69 -7.75 -8.08 -3.82
N ARG A 70 -8.42 -9.24 -3.68
CA ARG A 70 -7.78 -10.51 -3.34
C ARG A 70 -6.66 -10.86 -4.31
N PHE A 71 -6.89 -10.72 -5.63
CA PHE A 71 -5.89 -11.02 -6.64
C PHE A 71 -4.66 -10.12 -6.48
N VAL A 72 -4.81 -8.80 -6.48
CA VAL A 72 -3.68 -7.87 -6.45
C VAL A 72 -2.92 -7.90 -5.12
N THR A 73 -3.57 -8.23 -4.00
CA THR A 73 -2.89 -8.39 -2.71
C THR A 73 -2.14 -9.72 -2.62
N THR A 74 -2.68 -10.80 -3.21
CA THR A 74 -2.00 -12.11 -3.27
C THR A 74 -0.75 -12.04 -4.15
N GLU A 75 -0.85 -11.38 -5.30
CA GLU A 75 0.28 -11.15 -6.21
C GLU A 75 1.26 -10.09 -5.70
N ARG A 76 1.00 -9.51 -4.51
CA ARG A 76 1.79 -8.40 -3.94
C ARG A 76 1.96 -7.19 -4.88
N TYR A 77 1.04 -7.06 -5.84
CA TYR A 77 0.97 -5.91 -6.74
C TYR A 77 0.43 -4.68 -6.00
N MET A 78 -0.44 -4.90 -5.02
CA MET A 78 -0.98 -3.85 -4.15
C MET A 78 -0.84 -4.22 -2.67
N PRO A 79 -0.62 -3.23 -1.79
CA PRO A 79 -0.29 -1.84 -2.12
C PRO A 79 1.10 -1.71 -2.77
N PRO A 80 1.31 -0.71 -3.64
CA PRO A 80 2.57 -0.58 -4.36
C PRO A 80 3.67 -0.20 -3.38
N TRP A 81 4.72 -1.02 -3.31
CA TRP A 81 5.88 -0.74 -2.48
C TRP A 81 7.14 -1.36 -3.10
N PRO A 82 7.91 -0.60 -3.90
CA PRO A 82 9.04 -1.15 -4.65
C PRO A 82 10.27 -1.45 -3.80
N ALA A 83 10.37 -0.89 -2.59
CA ALA A 83 11.53 -1.08 -1.72
C ALA A 83 11.49 -2.46 -1.05
N ASP A 84 12.63 -3.15 -1.02
CA ASP A 84 12.76 -4.45 -0.36
C ASP A 84 12.71 -4.29 1.16
N THR A 85 11.59 -4.73 1.72
CA THR A 85 11.35 -4.70 3.16
C THR A 85 12.19 -5.67 3.99
N ALA A 86 12.81 -6.68 3.36
CA ALA A 86 13.76 -7.58 4.02
C ALA A 86 15.14 -6.94 4.17
N TYR A 87 15.48 -5.98 3.31
CA TYR A 87 16.72 -5.23 3.38
C TYR A 87 16.63 -4.03 4.32
N ALA A 88 15.60 -3.18 4.16
CA ALA A 88 15.43 -1.98 4.95
C ALA A 88 13.95 -1.68 5.22
N ARG A 89 13.69 -1.08 6.38
CA ARG A 89 12.36 -0.63 6.78
C ARG A 89 12.27 0.89 6.73
N TYR A 90 11.19 1.41 6.16
CA TYR A 90 10.95 2.84 6.00
C TYR A 90 9.66 3.25 6.72
N LEU A 91 9.61 4.52 7.09
CA LEU A 91 8.39 5.12 7.62
C LEU A 91 7.30 5.14 6.54
N GLY A 92 6.06 4.81 6.92
CA GLY A 92 4.91 4.91 6.01
C GLY A 92 4.79 3.75 5.01
N GLU A 93 5.48 2.64 5.26
CA GLU A 93 5.26 1.38 4.56
C GLU A 93 3.80 0.94 4.62
N ARG A 94 3.25 0.54 3.46
CA ARG A 94 1.88 0.06 3.35
C ARG A 94 1.80 -1.41 2.95
N VAL A 95 2.88 -2.16 3.09
CA VAL A 95 2.90 -3.59 2.76
C VAL A 95 1.92 -4.38 3.62
N LEU A 96 1.29 -5.39 3.03
CA LEU A 96 0.49 -6.37 3.75
C LEU A 96 1.38 -7.55 4.16
N ASN A 97 1.26 -7.97 5.42
CA ASN A 97 1.83 -9.22 5.89
C ASN A 97 0.97 -10.43 5.46
N GLU A 98 1.53 -11.64 5.58
CA GLU A 98 0.85 -12.89 5.18
C GLU A 98 -0.52 -13.06 5.85
N ARG A 99 -0.65 -12.67 7.12
CA ARG A 99 -1.93 -12.75 7.84
C ARG A 99 -2.98 -11.82 7.25
N GLN A 100 -2.60 -10.61 6.90
CA GLN A 100 -3.52 -9.64 6.30
C GLN A 100 -3.97 -10.08 4.91
N ILE A 101 -3.05 -10.59 4.09
CA ILE A 101 -3.37 -11.15 2.76
C ILE A 101 -4.34 -12.33 2.91
N ALA A 102 -4.07 -13.23 3.86
CA ALA A 102 -4.89 -14.41 4.08
C ALA A 102 -6.27 -14.07 4.68
N LEU A 103 -6.40 -13.02 5.51
CA LEU A 103 -7.69 -12.47 5.95
C LEU A 103 -8.54 -12.00 4.76
N ILE A 104 -7.94 -11.22 3.86
CA ILE A 104 -8.61 -10.73 2.65
C ILE A 104 -9.07 -11.92 1.80
N ALA A 105 -8.19 -12.90 1.55
CA ALA A 105 -8.53 -14.08 0.78
C ALA A 105 -9.71 -14.86 1.39
N ARG A 106 -9.64 -15.15 2.70
CA ARG A 106 -10.70 -15.88 3.41
C ARG A 106 -12.03 -15.13 3.41
N TRP A 107 -12.03 -13.82 3.60
CA TRP A 107 -13.26 -13.02 3.53
C TRP A 107 -13.94 -13.12 2.16
N VAL A 108 -13.16 -13.08 1.08
CA VAL A 108 -13.68 -13.24 -0.27
C VAL A 108 -14.23 -14.65 -0.50
N GLU A 109 -13.54 -15.67 -0.02
CA GLU A 109 -13.94 -17.08 -0.11
C GLU A 109 -15.23 -17.37 0.67
N GLN A 110 -15.42 -16.71 1.81
CA GLN A 110 -16.63 -16.81 2.64
C GLN A 110 -17.81 -16.00 2.09
N GLY A 111 -17.70 -15.45 0.89
CA GLY A 111 -18.78 -14.73 0.23
C GLY A 111 -18.86 -13.24 0.55
N ARG A 112 -17.82 -12.65 1.16
CA ARG A 112 -17.70 -11.22 1.50
C ARG A 112 -18.70 -10.80 2.58
N LEU A 113 -18.70 -11.51 3.70
CA LEU A 113 -19.64 -11.26 4.80
C LEU A 113 -19.50 -9.82 5.32
N PRO A 114 -20.59 -9.04 5.46
CA PRO A 114 -20.52 -7.67 5.94
C PRO A 114 -20.10 -7.59 7.42
N GLY A 115 -20.62 -8.48 8.27
CA GLY A 115 -20.59 -8.28 9.72
C GLY A 115 -21.53 -7.14 10.14
N ASP A 116 -21.32 -6.58 11.33
CA ASP A 116 -22.09 -5.42 11.81
C ASP A 116 -21.51 -4.11 11.28
N THR A 117 -21.89 -3.75 10.05
CA THR A 117 -21.44 -2.50 9.42
C THR A 117 -22.13 -1.27 9.99
N ALA A 118 -23.20 -1.42 10.77
CA ALA A 118 -23.89 -0.28 11.40
C ALA A 118 -23.13 0.23 12.64
N SER A 119 -22.36 -0.66 13.29
CA SER A 119 -21.49 -0.35 14.42
C SER A 119 -20.04 -0.03 14.01
N LEU A 120 -19.76 0.03 12.70
CA LEU A 120 -18.45 0.46 12.23
C LEU A 120 -18.22 1.93 12.63
N PRO A 121 -17.04 2.28 13.17
CA PRO A 121 -16.68 3.68 13.29
C PRO A 121 -16.60 4.30 11.90
N ASP A 122 -16.69 5.62 11.83
CA ASP A 122 -16.39 6.32 10.58
C ASP A 122 -14.95 6.03 10.15
N PRO A 123 -14.69 5.88 8.84
CA PRO A 123 -13.34 5.74 8.33
C PRO A 123 -12.45 6.88 8.85
N PRO A 124 -11.18 6.61 9.20
CA PRO A 124 -10.23 7.62 9.60
C PRO A 124 -10.24 8.83 8.66
N ASP A 125 -10.25 10.03 9.25
CA ASP A 125 -10.07 11.24 8.45
C ASP A 125 -8.67 11.23 7.83
N HIS A 126 -8.63 11.61 6.57
CA HIS A 126 -7.40 11.78 5.84
C HIS A 126 -7.44 13.19 5.27
N PRO A 127 -7.01 14.20 6.03
CA PRO A 127 -7.08 15.58 5.56
C PRO A 127 -6.31 15.72 4.24
N ASP A 128 -6.85 16.51 3.31
CA ASP A 128 -6.14 16.95 2.09
C ASP A 128 -5.05 18.00 2.42
N ALA A 129 -4.41 17.84 3.57
CA ALA A 129 -3.28 18.65 3.99
C ALA A 129 -1.99 18.10 3.36
N PRO A 130 -0.99 18.95 3.09
CA PRO A 130 0.30 18.46 2.67
C PRO A 130 0.86 17.50 3.74
N PRO A 131 1.48 16.38 3.33
CA PRO A 131 1.86 15.29 4.23
C PRO A 131 2.86 15.70 5.31
N LEU A 132 3.50 16.86 5.17
CA LEU A 132 4.55 17.36 6.06
C LEU A 132 4.17 18.70 6.75
N GLY A 133 2.88 19.05 6.72
CA GLY A 133 2.34 20.29 7.30
C GLY A 133 2.25 21.45 6.32
N GLU A 134 1.88 22.62 6.82
CA GLU A 134 1.80 23.85 6.01
C GLU A 134 3.19 24.21 5.44
N PRO A 135 3.31 24.48 4.13
CA PRO A 135 4.59 24.84 3.53
C PRO A 135 4.97 26.29 3.83
N ASP A 136 6.23 26.53 4.16
CA ASP A 136 6.78 27.88 4.30
C ASP A 136 6.95 28.60 2.96
N LEU A 137 7.04 27.84 1.86
CA LEU A 137 7.25 28.32 0.49
C LEU A 137 6.52 27.40 -0.51
N VAL A 138 5.77 28.01 -1.42
CA VAL A 138 5.14 27.34 -2.56
C VAL A 138 5.73 27.91 -3.85
N VAL A 139 6.37 27.04 -4.63
CA VAL A 139 6.95 27.40 -5.93
C VAL A 139 6.06 26.88 -7.04
N PRO A 140 5.40 27.73 -7.85
CA PRO A 140 4.59 27.28 -8.96
C PRO A 140 5.48 26.76 -10.11
N LEU A 141 5.04 25.67 -10.75
CA LEU A 141 5.63 25.19 -12.00
C LEU A 141 4.94 25.92 -13.17
N PRO A 142 5.71 26.60 -14.05
CA PRO A 142 5.14 27.57 -14.99
C PRO A 142 4.38 26.96 -16.18
N ASP A 143 4.54 25.67 -16.48
CA ASP A 143 3.97 25.06 -17.69
C ASP A 143 3.03 23.88 -17.38
N THR A 144 1.83 23.91 -17.96
CA THR A 144 0.94 22.74 -18.03
C THR A 144 1.22 21.96 -19.31
N ALA A 145 1.64 20.70 -19.16
CA ALA A 145 1.83 19.82 -20.31
C ALA A 145 0.48 19.24 -20.76
N PHE A 146 0.20 19.32 -22.07
CA PHE A 146 -0.97 18.65 -22.63
C PHE A 146 -0.76 17.13 -22.64
N ILE A 147 -1.69 16.39 -22.03
CA ILE A 147 -1.72 14.93 -21.98
C ILE A 147 -2.92 14.45 -22.83
N PRO A 148 -2.70 13.80 -23.98
CA PRO A 148 -3.77 13.45 -24.92
C PRO A 148 -4.63 12.25 -24.50
N GLY A 149 -4.34 11.62 -23.36
CA GLY A 149 -5.14 10.50 -22.85
C GLY A 149 -4.98 9.20 -23.66
N ASP A 150 -3.82 8.98 -24.28
CA ASP A 150 -3.49 7.79 -25.08
C ASP A 150 -2.97 6.59 -24.25
N ALA A 151 -3.06 6.67 -22.92
CA ALA A 151 -2.58 5.69 -21.96
C ALA A 151 -1.08 5.33 -22.11
N ARG A 152 -0.27 6.28 -22.59
CA ARG A 152 1.18 6.14 -22.69
C ARG A 152 1.89 7.04 -21.68
N ASP A 153 2.94 6.49 -21.10
CA ASP A 153 3.81 7.23 -20.19
C ASP A 153 4.53 8.35 -20.93
N ARG A 154 4.67 9.49 -20.24
CA ARG A 154 5.38 10.67 -20.74
C ARG A 154 6.34 11.14 -19.66
N PHE A 155 7.62 11.18 -20.03
CA PHE A 155 8.66 11.71 -19.17
C PHE A 155 8.86 13.18 -19.50
N LEU A 156 8.52 14.03 -18.54
CA LEU A 156 8.61 15.48 -18.69
C LEU A 156 9.70 16.00 -17.76
N ILE A 157 10.47 16.97 -18.26
CA ILE A 157 11.41 17.73 -17.45
C ILE A 157 10.84 19.13 -17.33
N ALA A 158 10.58 19.55 -16.10
CA ALA A 158 10.15 20.90 -15.79
C ALA A 158 11.18 21.55 -14.86
N LYS A 159 11.43 22.85 -15.09
CA LYS A 159 12.29 23.66 -14.22
C LYS A 159 11.45 24.81 -13.69
N ALA A 160 11.47 24.99 -12.38
CA ALA A 160 10.89 26.16 -11.73
C ALA A 160 12.05 27.07 -11.28
N PRO A 161 12.40 28.11 -12.05
CA PRO A 161 13.47 29.02 -11.66
C PRO A 161 13.02 29.79 -10.42
N TRP A 162 13.77 29.63 -9.32
CA TRP A 162 13.54 30.33 -8.07
C TRP A 162 14.85 30.55 -7.34
N GLU A 163 14.97 31.69 -6.65
CA GLU A 163 16.10 32.01 -5.79
C GLU A 163 15.61 32.25 -4.36
N LEU A 164 16.25 31.62 -3.39
CA LEU A 164 15.99 31.89 -1.97
C LEU A 164 16.67 33.21 -1.60
N PRO A 165 16.02 34.08 -0.79
CA PRO A 165 16.56 35.39 -0.44
C PRO A 165 17.81 35.30 0.46
N ARG A 166 18.10 34.12 1.01
CA ARG A 166 19.26 33.82 1.87
C ARG A 166 19.49 32.31 1.96
N ASP A 167 20.68 31.91 2.37
CA ASP A 167 21.02 30.52 2.68
C ASP A 167 20.02 29.93 3.68
N THR A 168 19.39 28.82 3.28
CA THR A 168 18.29 28.20 4.03
C THR A 168 18.42 26.69 3.99
N PHE A 169 18.30 26.05 5.14
CA PHE A 169 18.20 24.59 5.22
C PHE A 169 16.80 24.13 4.79
N VAL A 170 16.74 23.17 3.87
CA VAL A 170 15.49 22.55 3.42
C VAL A 170 15.29 21.25 4.18
N ARG A 171 14.20 21.14 4.95
CA ARG A 171 13.82 19.91 5.65
C ARG A 171 13.09 18.93 4.73
N ALA A 172 12.27 19.45 3.81
CA ALA A 172 11.41 18.66 2.96
C ALA A 172 11.03 19.39 1.68
N ILE A 173 10.75 18.62 0.64
CA ILE A 173 10.15 19.08 -0.61
C ILE A 173 8.95 18.18 -0.85
N VAL A 174 7.77 18.79 -1.04
CA VAL A 174 6.55 18.08 -1.43
C VAL A 174 6.21 18.51 -2.84
N PHE A 175 6.04 17.54 -3.72
CA PHE A 175 5.52 17.77 -5.06
C PHE A 175 4.00 17.57 -5.05
N GLU A 176 3.27 18.63 -5.37
CA GLU A 176 1.81 18.60 -5.50
C GLU A 176 1.44 18.63 -6.99
N PRO A 177 0.98 17.50 -7.59
CA PRO A 177 0.60 17.49 -8.99
C PRO A 177 -0.72 18.24 -9.20
N GLY A 178 -0.79 19.07 -10.25
CA GLY A 178 -2.04 19.74 -10.64
C GLY A 178 -3.17 18.77 -11.03
N ASN A 179 -2.82 17.52 -11.36
CA ASN A 179 -3.76 16.41 -11.51
C ASN A 179 -3.17 15.11 -10.94
N ARG A 180 -3.61 14.73 -9.74
CA ARG A 180 -3.16 13.51 -9.02
C ARG A 180 -3.46 12.20 -9.77
N ALA A 181 -4.38 12.19 -10.74
CA ALA A 181 -4.69 11.00 -11.52
C ALA A 181 -3.73 10.77 -12.71
N LEU A 182 -2.94 11.77 -13.09
CA LEU A 182 -2.04 11.68 -14.26
C LEU A 182 -0.57 11.47 -13.86
N VAL A 183 -0.14 11.97 -12.71
CA VAL A 183 1.24 11.83 -12.27
C VAL A 183 1.39 10.63 -11.34
N HIS A 184 2.11 9.61 -11.81
CA HIS A 184 2.43 8.40 -11.05
C HIS A 184 3.88 8.35 -10.53
N HIS A 185 4.79 9.12 -11.11
CA HIS A 185 6.20 9.21 -10.70
C HIS A 185 6.71 10.65 -10.83
N MET A 186 7.50 11.07 -9.85
CA MET A 186 8.22 12.34 -9.88
C MET A 186 9.59 12.12 -9.26
N ASN A 187 10.62 12.50 -10.00
CA ASN A 187 11.99 12.61 -9.50
C ASN A 187 12.38 14.08 -9.61
N GLY A 188 12.84 14.66 -8.52
CA GLY A 188 13.21 16.07 -8.48
C GLY A 188 14.32 16.33 -7.48
N GLY A 189 15.06 17.39 -7.72
CA GLY A 189 16.13 17.87 -6.86
C GLY A 189 16.32 19.36 -7.02
N LEU A 190 16.96 19.97 -6.04
CA LEU A 190 17.45 21.34 -6.12
C LEU A 190 18.80 21.30 -6.84
N ILE A 191 19.00 22.21 -7.80
CA ILE A 191 20.23 22.36 -8.57
C ILE A 191 20.84 23.74 -8.35
#